data_AF-A0A529SS60-F1
#
_entry.id   AF-A0A529SS60-F1
#
_cell.length_a   1.000
_cell.length_b   1.000
_cell.length_c   1.000
_cell.angle_alpha   90.00
_cell.angle_beta   90.00
_cell.angle_gamma   90.00
#
_symmetry.space_group_name_H-M   'P 1'
#
loop_
_entity.id
_entity.type
_entity.pdbx_description
1 polymer ?
#
loop_
_entity_poly.entity_id
_entity_poly.type
_entity_poly.pdbx_seq_one_letter_code
_entity_poly.pdbx_strand_id
1 'polypeptide(L)'
;GCLLTFAQIVLPALRKKFEDAYPDVRVRQFERNQGQLFEMLQRGEIDAALTYDLELSQDMTFEPLMQLPAYVMLPAEHRLAGRAGITPEELVDEPMVLLDLPYSREYFLSAFQGLRPRIAERTGDIAVMRSMVANGFGYGIPNMRP
;
A
#
# COMPACT_ATOMS: atom_id res chain seq x y z
N GLY A 1 -14.99 -4.00 1.54
CA GLY A 1 -14.08 -3.00 0.95
C GLY A 1 -12.65 -3.50 0.98
N CYS A 2 -11.77 -2.94 0.14
CA CYS A 2 -10.36 -3.31 0.10
C CYS A 2 -9.48 -2.13 -0.33
N LEU A 3 -8.28 -2.05 0.25
CA LEU A 3 -7.30 -1.01 -0.06
C LEU A 3 -6.82 -1.16 -1.51
N LEU A 4 -6.88 -0.05 -2.25
CA LEU A 4 -6.55 0.01 -3.68
C LEU A 4 -5.21 -0.65 -4.04
N THR A 5 -4.20 -0.53 -3.18
CA THR A 5 -2.83 -1.00 -3.43
C THR A 5 -2.69 -2.52 -3.53
N PHE A 6 -3.57 -3.28 -2.88
CA PHE A 6 -3.55 -4.75 -2.92
C PHE A 6 -4.85 -5.39 -3.39
N ALA A 7 -5.88 -4.59 -3.68
CA ALA A 7 -7.13 -5.03 -4.27
C ALA A 7 -6.92 -5.95 -5.48
N GLN A 8 -6.07 -5.53 -6.44
CA GLN A 8 -5.81 -6.31 -7.65
C GLN A 8 -5.17 -7.68 -7.41
N ILE A 9 -4.42 -7.84 -6.30
CA ILE A 9 -3.70 -9.08 -5.97
C ILE A 9 -4.61 -10.03 -5.18
N VAL A 10 -5.42 -9.49 -4.26
CA VAL A 10 -6.16 -10.30 -3.28
C VAL A 10 -7.62 -10.51 -3.68
N LEU A 11 -8.34 -9.46 -4.10
CA LEU A 11 -9.80 -9.51 -4.24
C LEU A 11 -10.30 -10.54 -5.26
N PRO A 12 -9.76 -10.63 -6.50
CA PRO A 12 -10.32 -11.55 -7.49
C PRO A 12 -10.23 -13.01 -7.04
N ALA A 13 -9.07 -13.41 -6.52
CA ALA A 13 -8.83 -14.77 -6.06
C ALA A 13 -9.62 -15.09 -4.78
N LEU A 14 -9.68 -14.15 -3.84
CA LEU A 14 -10.48 -14.29 -2.62
C LEU A 14 -11.97 -14.46 -2.95
N ARG A 15 -12.51 -13.59 -3.79
CA ARG A 15 -13.92 -13.62 -4.19
C ARG A 15 -14.25 -14.93 -4.89
N LYS A 16 -13.45 -15.35 -5.87
CA LYS A 16 -13.67 -16.62 -6.58
C LYS A 16 -13.74 -17.80 -5.61
N LYS A 17 -12.76 -17.91 -4.71
CA LYS A 17 -12.72 -19.00 -3.71
C LYS A 17 -13.92 -18.97 -2.77
N PHE A 18 -14.36 -17.79 -2.35
CA PHE A 18 -15.49 -17.67 -1.42
C PHE A 18 -16.83 -17.98 -2.07
N GLU A 19 -17.09 -17.46 -3.28
CA GLU A 19 -18.33 -17.75 -4.02
C GLU A 19 -18.38 -19.22 -4.49
N ASP A 20 -17.23 -19.86 -4.75
CA ASP A 20 -17.16 -21.31 -5.01
C ASP A 20 -17.52 -22.15 -3.79
N ALA A 21 -17.05 -21.74 -2.60
CA ALA A 21 -17.31 -22.44 -1.35
C ALA A 21 -18.74 -22.23 -0.84
N TYR A 22 -19.35 -21.10 -1.19
CA TYR A 22 -20.69 -20.70 -0.74
C TYR A 22 -21.53 -20.17 -1.93
N PRO A 23 -22.15 -21.07 -2.74
CA PRO A 23 -22.79 -20.69 -4.01
C PRO A 23 -23.96 -19.70 -3.91
N ASP A 24 -24.61 -19.62 -2.75
CA ASP A 24 -25.73 -18.70 -2.52
C ASP A 24 -25.27 -17.28 -2.15
N VAL A 25 -23.99 -17.09 -1.84
CA VAL A 25 -23.42 -15.80 -1.49
C VAL A 25 -23.19 -14.96 -2.74
N ARG A 26 -23.47 -13.66 -2.63
CA ARG A 26 -23.09 -12.66 -3.64
C ARG A 26 -22.17 -11.63 -3.01
N VAL A 27 -20.93 -11.55 -3.50
CA VAL A 27 -19.96 -10.57 -2.98
C VAL A 27 -20.05 -9.27 -3.78
N ARG A 28 -20.21 -8.15 -3.07
CA ARG A 28 -19.99 -6.81 -3.63
C ARG A 28 -18.65 -6.27 -3.10
N GLN A 29 -17.85 -5.71 -4.00
CA GLN A 29 -16.53 -5.19 -3.66
C GLN A 29 -16.43 -3.70 -3.99
N PHE A 30 -15.59 -3.01 -3.23
CA PHE A 30 -15.27 -1.60 -3.41
C PHE A 30 -13.78 -1.41 -3.13
N GLU A 31 -13.06 -0.83 -4.09
CA GLU A 31 -11.66 -0.48 -3.94
C GLU A 31 -11.55 1.01 -3.58
N ARG A 32 -11.00 1.30 -2.40
CA ARG A 32 -10.91 2.67 -1.87
C ARG A 32 -9.61 2.87 -1.08
N ASN A 33 -9.27 4.11 -0.77
CA ASN A 33 -8.22 4.38 0.21
C ASN A 33 -8.73 4.10 1.63
N GLN A 34 -7.83 4.01 2.61
CA GLN A 34 -8.17 3.62 3.98
C GLN A 34 -9.20 4.53 4.66
N GLY A 35 -9.11 5.85 4.48
CA GLY A 35 -10.07 6.79 5.06
C GLY A 35 -11.48 6.57 4.53
N GLN A 36 -11.61 6.39 3.23
CA GLN A 36 -12.89 6.06 2.60
C GLN A 36 -13.43 4.70 3.06
N LEU A 37 -12.55 3.69 3.25
CA LEU A 37 -12.99 2.40 3.79
C LEU A 37 -13.53 2.53 5.21
N PHE A 38 -12.88 3.34 6.05
CA PHE A 38 -13.34 3.63 7.41
C PHE A 38 -14.69 4.34 7.40
N GLU A 39 -14.87 5.36 6.56
CA GLU A 39 -16.17 6.05 6.40
C GLU A 39 -17.27 5.07 5.94
N MET A 40 -16.98 4.19 4.99
CA MET A 40 -17.94 3.20 4.50
C MET A 40 -18.32 2.16 5.58
N LEU A 41 -17.37 1.73 6.40
CA LEU A 41 -17.64 0.85 7.55
C LEU A 41 -18.58 1.53 8.55
N GLN A 42 -18.26 2.78 8.94
CA GLN A 42 -19.06 3.54 9.90
C GLN A 42 -20.49 3.81 9.41
N ARG A 43 -20.67 3.96 8.09
CA ARG A 43 -21.99 4.13 7.46
C ARG A 43 -22.74 2.83 7.20
N GLY A 44 -22.13 1.67 7.45
CA GLY A 44 -22.72 0.36 7.15
C GLY A 44 -22.83 0.08 5.64
N GLU A 45 -22.01 0.73 4.81
CA GLU A 45 -21.99 0.51 3.36
C GLU A 45 -21.19 -0.74 2.97
N ILE A 46 -20.29 -1.18 3.84
CA ILE A 46 -19.53 -2.43 3.74
C ILE A 46 -19.51 -3.16 5.07
N ASP A 47 -19.51 -4.49 5.03
CA ASP A 47 -19.48 -5.33 6.24
C ASP A 47 -18.06 -5.53 6.79
N ALA A 48 -17.04 -5.48 5.93
CA ALA A 48 -15.64 -5.65 6.29
C ALA A 48 -14.71 -4.88 5.35
N ALA A 49 -13.50 -4.53 5.83
CA ALA A 49 -12.46 -3.90 5.03
C ALA A 49 -11.12 -4.62 5.16
N LEU A 50 -10.48 -4.91 4.01
CA LEU A 50 -9.08 -5.34 3.97
C LEU A 50 -8.19 -4.10 3.92
N THR A 51 -7.47 -3.82 5.01
CA THR A 51 -6.72 -2.57 5.22
C THR A 51 -5.55 -2.77 6.19
N TYR A 52 -4.77 -1.73 6.47
CA TYR A 52 -3.76 -1.70 7.53
C TYR A 52 -4.37 -1.35 8.89
N ASP A 53 -3.63 -1.65 9.96
CA ASP A 53 -3.92 -1.29 11.36
C ASP A 53 -3.45 0.13 11.73
N LEU A 54 -3.53 1.07 10.79
CA LEU A 54 -3.11 2.46 10.99
C LEU A 54 -4.29 3.33 11.43
N GLU A 55 -4.13 4.07 12.54
CA GLU A 55 -5.13 5.04 13.04
C GLU A 55 -6.56 4.48 13.12
N LEU A 56 -6.71 3.24 13.58
CA LEU A 56 -8.01 2.60 13.79
C LEU A 56 -8.83 3.35 14.85
N SER A 57 -10.13 3.53 14.61
CA SER A 57 -11.04 4.05 15.62
C SER A 57 -11.38 2.99 16.67
N GLN A 58 -11.73 3.41 17.89
CA GLN A 58 -11.97 2.49 19.02
C GLN A 58 -13.16 1.54 18.82
N ASP A 59 -14.08 1.90 17.93
CA ASP A 59 -15.24 1.10 17.53
C ASP A 59 -14.94 0.09 16.41
N MET A 60 -13.71 0.07 15.89
CA MET A 60 -13.28 -0.91 14.90
C MET A 60 -12.47 -2.04 15.54
N THR A 61 -12.85 -3.27 15.21
CA THR A 61 -12.02 -4.45 15.52
C THR A 61 -11.15 -4.77 14.31
N PHE A 62 -9.87 -5.03 14.54
CA PHE A 62 -8.92 -5.40 13.51
C PHE A 62 -8.36 -6.80 13.77
N GLU A 63 -8.45 -7.66 12.78
CA GLU A 63 -7.88 -9.01 12.81
C GLU A 63 -6.67 -9.07 11.87
N PRO A 64 -5.44 -9.27 12.40
CA PRO A 64 -4.25 -9.35 11.57
C PRO A 64 -4.28 -10.58 10.65
N LEU A 65 -4.21 -10.34 9.34
CA LEU A 65 -4.20 -11.43 8.34
C LEU A 65 -2.78 -11.78 7.87
N MET A 66 -1.94 -10.77 7.63
CA MET A 66 -0.56 -10.96 7.16
C MET A 66 0.30 -9.74 7.47
N GLN A 67 1.61 -9.95 7.55
CA GLN A 67 2.59 -8.85 7.60
C GLN A 67 3.03 -8.48 6.19
N LEU A 68 3.11 -7.16 5.93
CA LEU A 68 3.50 -6.59 4.65
C LEU A 68 4.75 -5.71 4.88
N PRO A 69 5.96 -6.30 4.90
CA PRO A 69 7.18 -5.53 5.09
C PRO A 69 7.42 -4.63 3.87
N ALA A 70 7.71 -3.35 4.14
CA ALA A 70 8.12 -2.41 3.11
C ALA A 70 9.43 -2.84 2.44
N TYR A 71 9.58 -2.52 1.15
CA TYR A 71 10.81 -2.72 0.40
C TYR A 71 11.13 -1.49 -0.45
N VAL A 72 12.38 -1.35 -0.86
CA VAL A 72 12.80 -0.27 -1.75
C VAL A 72 12.69 -0.76 -3.19
N MET A 73 12.00 0.01 -4.02
CA MET A 73 11.94 -0.16 -5.47
C MET A 73 12.92 0.82 -6.11
N LEU A 74 13.81 0.30 -6.97
CA LEU A 74 14.84 1.07 -7.64
C LEU A 74 14.79 0.82 -9.16
N PRO A 75 15.31 1.77 -9.97
CA PRO A 75 15.68 1.48 -11.35
C PRO A 75 16.67 0.29 -11.40
N ALA A 76 16.60 -0.52 -12.46
CA ALA A 76 17.47 -1.70 -12.61
C ALA A 76 18.98 -1.34 -12.58
N GLU A 77 19.34 -0.22 -13.21
CA GLU A 77 20.72 0.29 -13.29
C GLU A 77 21.12 1.16 -12.09
N HIS A 78 20.31 1.19 -11.03
CA HIS A 78 20.61 2.00 -9.86
C HIS A 78 21.84 1.47 -9.11
N ARG A 79 22.71 2.37 -8.62
CA ARG A 79 23.94 2.00 -7.88
C ARG A 79 23.71 1.07 -6.69
N LEU A 80 22.50 1.10 -6.11
CA LEU A 80 22.08 0.28 -4.96
C LEU A 80 21.29 -0.97 -5.35
N ALA A 81 20.95 -1.20 -6.62
CA ALA A 81 20.02 -2.26 -7.05
C ALA A 81 20.49 -3.68 -6.70
N GLY A 82 21.80 -3.91 -6.62
CA GLY A 82 22.38 -5.21 -6.24
C GLY A 82 22.59 -5.42 -4.74
N ARG A 83 22.18 -4.49 -3.88
CA ARG A 83 22.43 -4.54 -2.44
C ARG A 83 21.37 -5.40 -1.73
N ALA A 84 21.80 -6.21 -0.77
CA ALA A 84 20.89 -7.01 0.08
C ALA A 84 20.09 -6.16 1.08
N GLY A 85 20.55 -4.95 1.38
CA GLY A 85 19.91 -4.00 2.27
C GLY A 85 20.38 -2.58 1.98
N ILE A 86 19.48 -1.63 2.24
CA ILE A 86 19.66 -0.20 2.00
C ILE A 86 19.20 0.53 3.26
N THR A 87 20.00 1.45 3.77
CA THR A 87 19.61 2.28 4.92
C THR A 87 18.88 3.54 4.48
N PRO A 88 18.05 4.16 5.34
CA PRO A 88 17.38 5.42 5.01
C PRO A 88 18.33 6.56 4.65
N GLU A 89 19.51 6.62 5.26
CA GLU A 89 20.56 7.61 4.98
C GLU A 89 21.12 7.49 3.56
N GLU A 90 21.18 6.26 3.02
CA GLU A 90 21.63 6.03 1.64
C GLU A 90 20.63 6.55 0.59
N LEU A 91 19.37 6.79 0.99
CA LEU A 91 18.26 7.21 0.12
C LEU A 91 17.78 8.64 0.34
N VAL A 92 18.01 9.23 1.51
CA VAL A 92 17.38 10.50 1.93
C VAL A 92 17.58 11.64 0.92
N ASP A 93 18.75 11.70 0.28
CA ASP A 93 19.12 12.72 -0.71
C ASP A 93 18.78 12.32 -2.15
N GLU A 94 18.30 11.10 -2.39
CA GLU A 94 17.82 10.63 -3.69
C GLU A 94 16.35 11.04 -3.91
N PRO A 95 15.88 11.17 -5.17
CA PRO A 95 14.50 11.55 -5.41
C PRO A 95 13.56 10.39 -5.06
N MET A 96 12.52 10.68 -4.29
CA MET A 96 11.48 9.72 -3.91
C MET A 96 10.22 9.95 -4.74
N VAL A 97 9.68 8.88 -5.32
CA VAL A 97 8.31 8.80 -5.81
C VAL A 97 7.46 8.24 -4.66
N LEU A 98 6.73 9.12 -3.97
CA LEU A 98 5.95 8.76 -2.79
C LEU A 98 4.59 8.19 -3.20
N LEU A 99 4.27 7.01 -2.65
CA LEU A 99 2.91 6.48 -2.65
C LEU A 99 2.07 7.27 -1.62
N ASP A 100 1.37 8.28 -2.11
CA ASP A 100 0.72 9.31 -1.30
C ASP A 100 -0.77 9.03 -1.14
N LEU A 101 -1.09 8.17 -0.17
CA LEU A 101 -2.45 7.83 0.24
C LEU A 101 -2.65 8.24 1.72
N PRO A 102 -3.86 8.70 2.11
CA PRO A 102 -4.19 8.96 3.50
C PRO A 102 -3.80 7.78 4.41
N TYR A 103 -3.37 8.07 5.64
CA TYR A 103 -2.87 7.13 6.65
C TYR A 103 -1.54 6.45 6.29
N SER A 104 -1.47 5.78 5.14
CA SER A 104 -0.27 5.02 4.73
C SER A 104 0.92 5.88 4.31
N ARG A 105 0.71 7.14 3.90
CA ARG A 105 1.80 8.10 3.65
C ARG A 105 2.75 8.18 4.85
N GLU A 106 2.22 8.40 6.04
CA GLU A 106 3.04 8.61 7.25
C GLU A 106 3.77 7.32 7.62
N TYR A 107 3.15 6.16 7.38
CA TYR A 107 3.83 4.87 7.50
C TYR A 107 5.06 4.77 6.60
N PHE A 108 4.97 5.10 5.30
CA PHE A 108 6.13 5.04 4.40
C PHE A 108 7.20 6.09 4.73
N LEU A 109 6.80 7.29 5.15
CA LEU A 109 7.72 8.32 5.60
C LEU A 109 8.40 7.96 6.93
N SER A 110 7.74 7.20 7.81
CA SER A 110 8.31 6.74 9.08
C SER A 110 9.56 5.86 8.90
N ALA A 111 9.73 5.24 7.72
CA ALA A 111 10.93 4.47 7.38
C ALA A 111 12.22 5.31 7.45
N PHE A 112 12.11 6.64 7.36
CA PHE A 112 13.22 7.57 7.43
C PHE A 112 13.57 8.00 8.86
N GLN A 113 12.87 7.53 9.90
CA GLN A 113 13.20 7.77 11.32
C GLN A 113 13.46 9.25 11.66
N GLY A 114 12.72 10.18 11.02
CA GLY A 114 12.86 11.62 11.22
C GLY A 114 13.77 12.33 10.19
N LEU A 115 14.50 11.58 9.36
CA LEU A 115 15.10 12.12 8.14
C LEU A 115 14.01 12.59 7.17
N ARG A 116 14.35 13.56 6.32
CA ARG A 116 13.40 14.18 5.37
C ARG A 116 13.75 13.76 3.94
N PRO A 117 13.15 12.69 3.39
CA PRO A 117 13.44 12.27 2.03
C PRO A 117 13.02 13.35 1.03
N ARG A 118 13.76 13.49 -0.07
CA ARG A 118 13.42 14.42 -1.14
C ARG A 118 12.29 13.88 -2.01
N ILE A 119 11.05 14.21 -1.65
CA ILE A 119 9.87 13.83 -2.45
C ILE A 119 9.87 14.58 -3.78
N ALA A 120 10.21 13.88 -4.86
CA ALA A 120 10.20 14.42 -6.23
C ALA A 120 8.80 14.33 -6.84
N GLU A 121 8.06 13.25 -6.55
CA GLU A 121 6.75 12.97 -7.13
C GLU A 121 5.81 12.33 -6.11
N ARG A 122 4.50 12.52 -6.31
CA ARG A 122 3.44 11.96 -5.46
C ARG A 122 2.38 11.28 -6.32
N THR A 123 1.99 10.07 -5.96
CA THR A 123 0.91 9.35 -6.63
C THR A 123 0.17 8.44 -5.67
N GLY A 124 -1.14 8.30 -5.82
CA GLY A 124 -1.94 7.31 -5.09
C GLY A 124 -1.95 5.93 -5.75
N ASP A 125 -1.31 5.76 -6.90
CA ASP A 125 -1.34 4.54 -7.71
C ASP A 125 0.04 3.86 -7.74
N ILE A 126 0.08 2.62 -7.24
CA ILE A 126 1.30 1.81 -7.17
C ILE A 126 1.87 1.43 -8.54
N ALA A 127 1.02 1.26 -9.57
CA ALA A 127 1.46 0.99 -10.92
C ALA A 127 2.09 2.24 -11.55
N VAL A 128 1.53 3.43 -11.29
CA VAL A 128 2.16 4.70 -11.68
C VAL A 128 3.49 4.88 -10.97
N MET A 129 3.55 4.66 -9.65
CA MET A 129 4.81 4.72 -8.88
C MET A 129 5.87 3.81 -9.50
N ARG A 130 5.51 2.54 -9.78
CA ARG A 130 6.41 1.57 -10.40
C ARG A 130 6.90 2.02 -11.77
N SER A 131 6.03 2.61 -12.60
CA SER A 131 6.40 3.15 -13.90
C SER A 131 7.38 4.32 -13.78
N MET A 132 7.14 5.25 -12.84
CA MET A 132 8.03 6.38 -12.59
C MET A 132 9.42 5.92 -12.11
N VAL A 133 9.46 4.95 -11.18
CA VAL A 133 10.72 4.35 -10.74
C VAL A 133 11.45 3.66 -11.89
N ALA A 134 10.74 2.88 -12.71
CA ALA A 134 11.34 2.22 -13.87
C ALA A 134 11.92 3.21 -14.90
N ASN A 135 11.36 4.42 -14.99
CA ASN A 135 11.84 5.48 -15.88
C ASN A 135 12.85 6.44 -15.23
N GLY A 136 13.38 6.11 -14.04
CA GLY A 136 14.48 6.85 -13.43
C GLY A 136 14.09 8.14 -12.72
N PHE A 137 12.80 8.36 -12.43
CA PHE A 137 12.36 9.54 -11.66
C PHE A 137 12.71 9.48 -10.17
N GLY A 138 13.18 8.33 -9.68
CA GLY A 138 13.58 8.13 -8.30
C GLY A 138 13.38 6.71 -7.80
N TYR A 139 13.47 6.54 -6.48
CA TYR A 139 13.10 5.31 -5.80
C TYR A 139 11.66 5.38 -5.29
N GLY A 140 11.07 4.23 -4.95
CA GLY A 140 9.77 4.15 -4.27
C GLY A 140 9.82 3.16 -3.12
N ILE A 141 8.89 3.28 -2.17
CA ILE A 141 8.78 2.35 -1.03
C ILE A 141 7.35 1.84 -0.94
N PRO A 142 7.03 0.67 -1.55
CA PRO A 142 5.78 -0.02 -1.33
C PRO A 142 5.99 -1.21 -0.37
N ASN A 143 4.90 -1.86 0.00
CA ASN A 143 4.88 -3.02 0.89
C ASN A 143 4.12 -4.23 0.32
N MET A 144 3.69 -4.13 -0.94
CA MET A 144 2.99 -5.19 -1.65
C MET A 144 3.77 -5.57 -2.91
N ARG A 145 3.94 -6.88 -3.15
CA ARG A 145 4.52 -7.44 -4.38
C ARG A 145 3.42 -8.17 -5.16
N PRO A 146 3.36 -8.04 -6.51
CA PRO A 146 2.49 -8.86 -7.35
C PRO A 146 2.72 -10.36 -7.18
#